data_AF-A0A2E6TLV4-F1
#
_entry.id   AF-A0A2E6TLV4-F1
#
_cell.length_a   1.000
_cell.length_b   1.000
_cell.length_c   1.000
_cell.angle_alpha   90.00
_cell.angle_beta   90.00
_cell.angle_gamma   90.00
#
_symmetry.space_group_name_H-M   'P 1'
#
loop_
_entity.id
_entity.type
_entity.pdbx_description
1 polymer ?
#
loop_
_entity_poly.entity_id
_entity_poly.type
_entity_poly.pdbx_seq_one_letter_code
_entity_poly.pdbx_strand_id
1 'polypeptide(L)'
;MEGKVEEVPGLYGGIRVEEKVIQRIWLQSAFITSNLVSKEGKKLSILNTGTWNRSDEGPDFRNAVICIGGEKKFGDVEIHFYERDWRNHGHDRDPNYNQVILHVCLFPPITSACRIVNSLGKKIPQLTLLPFLYQGLEEYNEEWALAALSGRDQNLHSLARDKPKNVEHEIIRSSHIRWFQKKAYAKKRIDQVGWEQACHQWFLEVLGYPRNKQSMHEIATLYSLEDWRVGLDVQRVYHQMTTWKRKGMRPANQPMNRLHQYQQIVVKVPNWPDELKAIHFPESSDPLEENRGKLGIYRLGKKWRDQVLSGVLGSSKADTLLIDSGLPLWSAYHGSDCFGLWYHWPSGDFSNEFREWAVEWGLKQKGKSLSNGVLQGLFQNFLLDQSKNSKQ
;
A
#
# COMPACT_ATOMS: atom_id res chain seq x y z
N MET A 1 14.52 -22.18 -6.71
CA MET A 1 14.70 -21.73 -5.32
C MET A 1 13.34 -21.51 -4.71
N GLU A 2 13.01 -22.24 -3.64
CA GLU A 2 11.83 -21.95 -2.82
C GLU A 2 12.00 -20.54 -2.22
N GLY A 3 11.07 -19.64 -2.49
CA GLY A 3 11.15 -18.27 -1.98
C GLY A 3 11.03 -18.27 -0.46
N LYS A 4 11.98 -17.63 0.23
CA LYS A 4 11.94 -17.54 1.69
C LYS A 4 10.72 -16.73 2.11
N VAL A 5 9.97 -17.30 3.05
CA VAL A 5 8.78 -16.70 3.65
C VAL A 5 9.13 -16.31 5.08
N GLU A 6 9.05 -15.01 5.39
CA GLU A 6 9.20 -14.53 6.76
C GLU A 6 7.86 -14.04 7.29
N GLU A 7 7.60 -14.36 8.55
CA GLU A 7 6.52 -13.76 9.30
C GLU A 7 7.00 -12.41 9.81
N VAL A 8 6.62 -11.37 9.07
CA VAL A 8 7.00 -10.01 9.39
C VAL A 8 5.88 -9.31 10.13
N PRO A 9 6.18 -8.34 11.02
CA PRO A 9 5.16 -7.50 11.61
C PRO A 9 4.43 -6.76 10.49
N GLY A 10 3.31 -7.35 10.07
CA GLY A 10 2.33 -6.69 9.26
C GLY A 10 1.51 -5.80 10.15
N LEU A 11 0.78 -4.92 9.53
CA LEU A 11 -0.15 -4.09 10.27
C LEU A 11 -1.27 -5.01 10.90
N TYR A 12 -1.45 -6.28 10.43
CA TYR A 12 -2.56 -7.24 10.73
C TYR A 12 -2.19 -8.26 11.82
N GLY A 13 -1.00 -8.14 12.40
CA GLY A 13 -0.26 -9.25 13.01
C GLY A 13 0.84 -9.75 12.07
N GLY A 14 1.46 -10.88 12.41
CA GLY A 14 2.48 -11.49 11.56
C GLY A 14 1.91 -11.79 10.16
N ILE A 15 2.41 -11.10 9.15
CA ILE A 15 2.13 -11.45 7.76
C ILE A 15 3.27 -12.26 7.21
N ARG A 16 2.91 -13.30 6.49
CA ARG A 16 3.87 -14.07 5.72
C ARG A 16 4.13 -13.36 4.41
N VAL A 17 5.30 -12.77 4.29
CA VAL A 17 5.76 -12.12 3.09
C VAL A 17 6.83 -13.02 2.48
N GLU A 18 6.78 -13.20 1.16
CA GLU A 18 7.86 -13.82 0.41
C GLU A 18 8.91 -12.76 0.06
N GLU A 19 10.20 -13.10 0.03
CA GLU A 19 11.25 -12.18 -0.45
C GLU A 19 10.96 -11.65 -1.86
N LYS A 20 10.25 -12.45 -2.66
CA LYS A 20 9.70 -12.08 -3.96
C LYS A 20 8.90 -10.79 -3.96
N VAL A 21 8.21 -10.47 -2.86
CA VAL A 21 7.51 -9.19 -2.70
C VAL A 21 8.51 -8.04 -2.64
N ILE A 22 9.56 -8.18 -1.84
CA ILE A 22 10.63 -7.17 -1.71
C ILE A 22 11.38 -7.02 -3.04
N GLN A 23 11.67 -8.13 -3.72
CA GLN A 23 12.29 -8.15 -5.05
C GLN A 23 11.44 -7.40 -6.08
N ARG A 24 10.12 -7.56 -6.05
CA ARG A 24 9.22 -6.79 -6.93
C ARG A 24 9.19 -5.31 -6.57
N ILE A 25 9.22 -4.95 -5.27
CA ILE A 25 9.31 -3.56 -4.81
C ILE A 25 10.57 -2.93 -5.40
N TRP A 26 11.70 -3.65 -5.30
CA TRP A 26 12.97 -3.25 -5.87
C TRP A 26 12.91 -3.07 -7.38
N LEU A 27 12.48 -4.10 -8.13
CA LEU A 27 12.39 -4.09 -9.59
C LEU A 27 11.59 -2.88 -10.11
N GLN A 28 10.47 -2.57 -9.46
CA GLN A 28 9.58 -1.48 -9.85
C GLN A 28 10.03 -0.11 -9.32
N SER A 29 11.10 -0.05 -8.52
CA SER A 29 11.48 1.17 -7.76
C SER A 29 10.31 1.74 -6.97
N ALA A 30 9.47 0.86 -6.42
CA ALA A 30 8.22 1.22 -5.76
C ALA A 30 8.46 1.62 -4.29
N PHE A 31 9.44 2.48 -4.04
CA PHE A 31 9.81 3.03 -2.73
C PHE A 31 10.48 4.40 -2.92
N ILE A 32 10.59 5.19 -1.86
CA ILE A 32 11.22 6.52 -1.88
C ILE A 32 12.70 6.35 -2.26
N THR A 33 13.09 6.88 -3.43
CA THR A 33 14.49 6.79 -3.93
C THR A 33 15.32 8.04 -3.66
N SER A 34 14.71 9.09 -3.14
CA SER A 34 15.41 10.32 -2.73
C SER A 34 16.13 10.12 -1.39
N ASN A 35 17.31 10.72 -1.26
CA ASN A 35 18.10 10.73 -0.02
C ASN A 35 18.38 9.34 0.59
N LEU A 36 18.49 8.31 -0.26
CA LEU A 36 18.94 6.99 0.21
C LEU A 36 20.35 7.08 0.76
N VAL A 37 20.56 6.48 1.93
CA VAL A 37 21.87 6.38 2.59
C VAL A 37 22.08 4.94 3.01
N SER A 38 23.27 4.40 2.73
CA SER A 38 23.64 3.07 3.18
C SER A 38 23.86 3.04 4.70
N LYS A 39 23.85 1.85 5.30
CA LYS A 39 24.18 1.66 6.73
C LYS A 39 25.53 2.29 7.11
N GLU A 40 26.47 2.32 6.17
CA GLU A 40 27.81 2.90 6.32
C GLU A 40 27.86 4.43 6.09
N GLY A 41 26.70 5.09 5.96
CA GLY A 41 26.60 6.55 5.78
C GLY A 41 26.87 7.02 4.36
N LYS A 42 26.95 6.12 3.37
CA LYS A 42 27.20 6.52 1.97
C LYS A 42 25.90 6.85 1.27
N LYS A 43 25.84 8.02 0.61
CA LYS A 43 24.70 8.38 -0.26
C LYS A 43 24.55 7.35 -1.38
N LEU A 44 23.33 6.90 -1.61
CA LEU A 44 22.97 5.95 -2.66
C LEU A 44 22.10 6.66 -3.71
N SER A 45 22.29 6.33 -4.99
CA SER A 45 21.36 6.69 -6.06
C SER A 45 21.25 5.54 -7.05
N ILE A 46 20.04 4.99 -7.17
CA ILE A 46 19.76 3.82 -8.01
C ILE A 46 19.53 4.32 -9.43
N LEU A 47 20.46 4.05 -10.34
CA LEU A 47 20.35 4.44 -11.75
C LEU A 47 19.68 3.35 -12.58
N ASN A 48 19.90 2.08 -12.21
CA ASN A 48 19.25 0.90 -12.76
C ASN A 48 19.21 -0.19 -11.69
N THR A 49 18.03 -0.80 -11.46
CA THR A 49 17.81 -1.85 -10.47
C THR A 49 18.37 -3.21 -10.87
N GLY A 50 18.74 -3.37 -12.15
CA GLY A 50 19.23 -4.63 -12.73
C GLY A 50 18.11 -5.48 -13.33
N THR A 51 18.50 -6.64 -13.87
CA THR A 51 17.57 -7.63 -14.41
C THR A 51 17.31 -8.71 -13.36
N TRP A 52 16.03 -8.98 -13.07
CA TRP A 52 15.64 -9.99 -12.10
C TRP A 52 16.08 -11.40 -12.57
N ASN A 53 16.94 -12.03 -11.78
CA ASN A 53 17.37 -13.40 -11.96
C ASN A 53 16.32 -14.35 -11.35
N ARG A 54 15.56 -15.05 -12.19
CA ARG A 54 14.47 -15.95 -11.76
C ARG A 54 14.76 -17.44 -11.99
N SER A 55 15.82 -17.72 -12.75
CA SER A 55 16.04 -19.02 -13.38
C SER A 55 17.39 -19.60 -12.99
N ASP A 56 18.38 -18.75 -12.73
CA ASP A 56 19.76 -19.15 -12.53
C ASP A 56 20.14 -18.98 -11.05
N GLU A 57 21.15 -19.74 -10.63
CA GLU A 57 21.79 -19.54 -9.34
C GLU A 57 22.54 -18.20 -9.27
N GLY A 58 22.75 -17.70 -8.05
CA GLY A 58 23.39 -16.42 -7.79
C GLY A 58 22.39 -15.32 -7.41
N PRO A 59 22.81 -14.05 -7.48
CA PRO A 59 22.08 -12.96 -6.84
C PRO A 59 20.73 -12.67 -7.49
N ASP A 60 19.83 -12.08 -6.71
CA ASP A 60 18.46 -11.76 -7.11
C ASP A 60 18.38 -10.86 -8.36
N PHE A 61 19.27 -9.87 -8.49
CA PHE A 61 19.31 -8.97 -9.63
C PHE A 61 20.71 -8.86 -10.21
N ARG A 62 20.82 -9.08 -11.52
CA ARG A 62 22.08 -8.98 -12.25
C ARG A 62 22.23 -7.64 -12.95
N ASN A 63 23.46 -7.14 -13.06
CA ASN A 63 23.81 -5.97 -13.88
C ASN A 63 23.10 -4.66 -13.47
N ALA A 64 22.89 -4.44 -12.18
CA ALA A 64 22.45 -3.17 -11.62
C ALA A 64 23.51 -2.07 -11.79
N VAL A 65 23.04 -0.83 -11.78
CA VAL A 65 23.90 0.38 -11.85
C VAL A 65 23.51 1.33 -10.72
N ILE A 66 24.43 1.52 -9.77
CA ILE A 66 24.15 2.26 -8.54
C ILE A 66 25.29 3.24 -8.28
N CYS A 67 24.97 4.50 -8.00
CA CYS A 67 25.93 5.47 -7.48
C CYS A 67 26.03 5.31 -5.96
N ILE A 68 27.22 5.03 -5.43
CA ILE A 68 27.49 4.79 -4.01
C ILE A 68 28.58 5.75 -3.55
N GLY A 69 28.24 6.71 -2.69
CA GLY A 69 29.18 7.73 -2.20
C GLY A 69 29.74 8.63 -3.32
N GLY A 70 28.99 8.83 -4.40
CA GLY A 70 29.42 9.60 -5.57
C GLY A 70 30.06 8.77 -6.69
N GLU A 71 30.42 7.50 -6.43
CA GLU A 71 31.02 6.62 -7.44
C GLU A 71 29.98 5.72 -8.11
N LYS A 72 29.97 5.68 -9.44
CA LYS A 72 29.12 4.76 -10.21
C LYS A 72 29.68 3.34 -10.15
N LYS A 73 28.88 2.39 -9.68
CA LYS A 73 29.21 0.96 -9.58
C LYS A 73 28.31 0.13 -10.50
N PHE A 74 28.88 -0.94 -11.04
CA PHE A 74 28.22 -1.93 -11.88
C PHE A 74 28.38 -3.30 -11.21
N GLY A 75 27.29 -4.04 -11.10
CA GLY A 75 27.30 -5.36 -10.46
C GLY A 75 25.89 -5.76 -10.03
N ASP A 76 25.80 -6.64 -9.06
CA ASP A 76 24.55 -7.32 -8.73
C ASP A 76 23.94 -6.78 -7.43
N VAL A 77 22.65 -7.07 -7.22
CA VAL A 77 21.92 -6.72 -6.00
C VAL A 77 21.29 -7.97 -5.43
N GLU A 78 21.45 -8.11 -4.12
CA GLU A 78 20.84 -9.19 -3.35
C GLU A 78 19.82 -8.64 -2.37
N ILE A 79 18.71 -9.35 -2.17
CA ILE A 79 17.59 -8.88 -1.36
C ILE A 79 17.18 -9.91 -0.32
N HIS A 80 17.14 -9.49 0.94
CA HIS A 80 16.69 -10.33 2.04
C HIS A 80 15.75 -9.61 2.99
N PHE A 81 15.10 -10.37 3.88
CA PHE A 81 14.41 -9.81 5.03
C PHE A 81 15.37 -9.14 6.03
N TYR A 82 16.43 -9.85 6.41
CA TYR A 82 17.37 -9.41 7.44
C TYR A 82 18.82 -9.52 6.97
N GLU A 83 19.71 -8.70 7.53
CA GLU A 83 21.14 -8.72 7.16
C GLU A 83 21.83 -10.06 7.42
N ARG A 84 21.39 -10.79 8.46
CA ARG A 84 21.94 -12.10 8.86
C ARG A 84 21.73 -13.17 7.79
N ASP A 85 20.75 -12.97 6.93
CA ASP A 85 20.36 -13.95 5.91
C ASP A 85 21.47 -14.14 4.88
N TRP A 86 22.29 -13.10 4.65
CA TRP A 86 23.50 -13.19 3.84
C TRP A 86 24.42 -14.36 4.26
N ARG A 87 24.69 -14.48 5.56
CA ARG A 87 25.54 -15.57 6.08
C ARG A 87 24.77 -16.87 6.25
N ASN A 88 23.49 -16.79 6.65
CA ASN A 88 22.66 -17.99 6.82
C ASN A 88 22.51 -18.76 5.50
N HIS A 89 22.45 -18.05 4.38
CA HIS A 89 22.40 -18.64 3.04
C HIS A 89 23.79 -18.94 2.45
N GLY A 90 24.87 -18.59 3.16
CA GLY A 90 26.25 -18.89 2.75
C GLY A 90 26.81 -17.99 1.65
N HIS A 91 26.18 -16.86 1.34
CA HIS A 91 26.63 -15.93 0.30
C HIS A 91 27.98 -15.27 0.63
N ASP A 92 28.38 -15.30 1.89
CA ASP A 92 29.71 -14.88 2.35
C ASP A 92 30.84 -15.81 1.86
N ARG A 93 30.52 -17.03 1.42
CA ARG A 93 31.47 -18.05 0.96
C ARG A 93 31.24 -18.48 -0.48
N ASP A 94 30.11 -18.11 -1.07
CA ASP A 94 29.74 -18.46 -2.44
C ASP A 94 30.32 -17.45 -3.47
N PRO A 95 31.19 -17.89 -4.40
CA PRO A 95 31.74 -17.03 -5.44
C PRO A 95 30.70 -16.39 -6.37
N ASN A 96 29.50 -16.97 -6.52
CA ASN A 96 28.42 -16.43 -7.36
C ASN A 96 27.95 -15.05 -6.89
N TYR A 97 28.19 -14.70 -5.62
CA TYR A 97 27.79 -13.43 -5.01
C TYR A 97 28.93 -12.40 -4.99
N ASN A 98 30.09 -12.70 -5.59
CA ASN A 98 31.24 -11.79 -5.58
C ASN A 98 30.98 -10.47 -6.32
N GLN A 99 30.07 -10.49 -7.29
CA GLN A 99 29.67 -9.34 -8.08
C GLN A 99 28.61 -8.46 -7.41
N VAL A 100 28.07 -8.86 -6.25
CA VAL A 100 27.11 -8.05 -5.49
C VAL A 100 27.75 -6.72 -5.06
N ILE A 101 27.07 -5.62 -5.39
CA ILE A 101 27.49 -4.24 -5.08
C ILE A 101 26.59 -3.57 -4.03
N LEU A 102 25.40 -4.11 -3.78
CA LEU A 102 24.47 -3.62 -2.76
C LEU A 102 23.67 -4.81 -2.21
N HIS A 103 23.56 -4.88 -0.89
CA HIS A 103 22.64 -5.80 -0.21
C HIS A 103 21.46 -5.00 0.34
N VAL A 104 20.26 -5.29 -0.13
CA VAL A 104 19.03 -4.63 0.29
C VAL A 104 18.34 -5.50 1.32
N CYS A 105 18.10 -4.97 2.51
CA CYS A 105 17.36 -5.66 3.55
C CYS A 105 16.04 -4.96 3.79
N LEU A 106 14.96 -5.70 3.99
CA LEU A 106 13.70 -5.08 4.39
C LEU A 106 13.82 -4.45 5.78
N PHE A 107 14.18 -5.23 6.81
CA PHE A 107 14.25 -4.74 8.18
C PHE A 107 15.57 -4.05 8.50
N PRO A 108 15.54 -3.07 9.42
CA PRO A 108 16.76 -2.52 9.97
C PRO A 108 17.55 -3.61 10.71
N PRO A 109 18.89 -3.50 10.72
CA PRO A 109 19.74 -4.44 11.43
C PRO A 109 19.53 -4.31 12.94
N ILE A 110 19.59 -5.46 13.66
CA ILE A 110 19.49 -5.48 15.12
C ILE A 110 20.75 -4.87 15.76
N THR A 111 21.89 -4.94 15.07
CA THR A 111 23.16 -4.35 15.54
C THR A 111 23.83 -3.51 14.46
N SER A 112 24.38 -2.36 14.86
CA SER A 112 25.15 -1.47 13.99
C SER A 112 26.56 -2.00 13.65
N ALA A 113 27.02 -3.08 14.30
CA ALA A 113 28.38 -3.61 14.15
C ALA A 113 28.55 -4.64 13.02
N CYS A 114 27.46 -5.27 12.54
CA CYS A 114 27.58 -6.31 11.53
C CYS A 114 28.00 -5.71 10.17
N ARG A 115 29.15 -6.18 9.64
CA ARG A 115 29.67 -5.84 8.31
C ARG A 115 29.48 -7.04 7.39
N ILE A 116 28.83 -6.82 6.25
CA ILE A 116 28.62 -7.84 5.23
C ILE A 116 29.82 -7.88 4.28
N VAL A 117 30.35 -9.09 4.06
CA VAL A 117 31.46 -9.37 3.14
C VAL A 117 31.12 -10.56 2.26
N ASN A 118 31.64 -10.58 1.04
CA ASN A 118 31.58 -11.75 0.16
C ASN A 118 32.80 -12.67 0.34
N SER A 119 32.89 -13.72 -0.48
CA SER A 119 33.99 -14.71 -0.44
C SER A 119 35.39 -14.13 -0.67
N LEU A 120 35.48 -12.95 -1.30
CA LEU A 120 36.73 -12.22 -1.53
C LEU A 120 37.07 -11.23 -0.41
N GLY A 121 36.28 -11.18 0.68
CA GLY A 121 36.44 -10.22 1.76
C GLY A 121 36.03 -8.79 1.40
N LYS A 122 35.42 -8.56 0.22
CA LYS A 122 34.92 -7.24 -0.19
C LYS A 122 33.70 -6.88 0.65
N LYS A 123 33.73 -5.70 1.25
CA LYS A 123 32.59 -5.14 2.00
C LYS A 123 31.47 -4.72 1.05
N ILE A 124 30.25 -5.13 1.35
CA ILE A 124 29.06 -4.79 0.57
C ILE A 124 28.23 -3.78 1.36
N PRO A 125 27.99 -2.57 0.81
CA PRO A 125 27.07 -1.60 1.41
C PRO A 125 25.66 -2.16 1.58
N GLN A 126 24.97 -1.72 2.62
CA GLN A 126 23.61 -2.18 2.91
C GLN A 126 22.59 -1.06 2.83
N LEU A 127 21.42 -1.33 2.24
CA LEU A 127 20.26 -0.44 2.27
C LEU A 127 19.12 -1.09 3.06
N THR A 128 18.59 -0.40 4.06
CA THR A 128 17.34 -0.79 4.73
C THR A 128 16.15 -0.19 4.01
N LEU A 129 15.24 -1.04 3.53
CA LEU A 129 14.15 -0.62 2.65
C LEU A 129 12.89 -0.17 3.39
N LEU A 130 12.56 -0.76 4.55
CA LEU A 130 11.29 -0.54 5.26
C LEU A 130 10.93 0.93 5.51
N PRO A 131 11.87 1.83 5.92
CA PRO A 131 11.56 3.25 6.13
C PRO A 131 11.18 4.01 4.85
N PHE A 132 11.52 3.47 3.68
CA PHE A 132 11.34 4.11 2.38
C PHE A 132 10.13 3.56 1.62
N LEU A 133 9.43 2.56 2.16
CA LEU A 133 8.23 2.03 1.52
C LEU A 133 7.10 3.07 1.51
N TYR A 134 6.39 3.20 0.39
CA TYR A 134 5.25 4.11 0.24
C TYR A 134 4.01 3.63 1.00
N GLN A 135 3.93 2.33 1.27
CA GLN A 135 2.82 1.65 1.92
C GLN A 135 3.35 0.39 2.63
N GLY A 136 2.51 -0.27 3.43
CA GLY A 136 2.84 -1.56 4.01
C GLY A 136 2.99 -2.65 2.95
N LEU A 137 3.65 -3.75 3.35
CA LEU A 137 3.92 -4.88 2.46
C LEU A 137 2.63 -5.59 2.01
N GLU A 138 1.57 -5.56 2.82
CA GLU A 138 0.27 -6.07 2.38
C GLU A 138 -0.28 -5.24 1.25
N GLU A 139 -0.25 -3.90 1.30
CA GLU A 139 -0.77 -3.09 0.20
C GLU A 139 -0.01 -3.33 -1.12
N TYR A 140 1.31 -3.54 -1.06
CA TYR A 140 2.05 -3.96 -2.27
C TYR A 140 1.59 -5.33 -2.79
N ASN A 141 1.40 -6.28 -1.89
CA ASN A 141 0.92 -7.60 -2.25
C ASN A 141 -0.49 -7.54 -2.86
N GLU A 142 -1.36 -6.68 -2.31
CA GLU A 142 -2.71 -6.39 -2.78
C GLU A 142 -2.74 -5.81 -4.19
N GLU A 143 -1.98 -4.74 -4.43
CA GLU A 143 -1.92 -4.09 -5.73
C GLU A 143 -1.47 -5.07 -6.83
N TRP A 144 -0.56 -5.98 -6.50
CA TRP A 144 -0.07 -6.97 -7.44
C TRP A 144 -0.99 -8.16 -7.61
N ALA A 145 -1.66 -8.61 -6.55
CA ALA A 145 -2.65 -9.65 -6.67
C ALA A 145 -3.83 -9.16 -7.55
N LEU A 146 -4.25 -7.91 -7.39
CA LEU A 146 -5.22 -7.25 -8.27
C LEU A 146 -4.70 -7.09 -9.71
N ALA A 147 -3.41 -6.75 -9.89
CA ALA A 147 -2.81 -6.67 -11.22
C ALA A 147 -2.77 -8.02 -11.94
N ALA A 148 -2.47 -9.11 -11.21
CA ALA A 148 -2.52 -10.46 -11.73
C ALA A 148 -3.95 -10.86 -12.14
N LEU A 149 -4.95 -10.52 -11.31
CA LEU A 149 -6.38 -10.77 -11.59
C LEU A 149 -6.89 -10.05 -12.84
N SER A 150 -6.33 -8.89 -13.18
CA SER A 150 -6.75 -8.09 -14.34
C SER A 150 -6.33 -8.64 -15.73
N GLY A 151 -5.92 -9.91 -15.81
CA GLY A 151 -5.55 -10.59 -17.06
C GLY A 151 -4.23 -10.12 -17.68
N ARG A 152 -3.40 -9.38 -16.91
CA ARG A 152 -1.99 -9.14 -17.28
C ARG A 152 -1.07 -10.30 -16.91
N ASP A 153 -1.61 -11.27 -16.19
CA ASP A 153 -1.03 -12.58 -15.95
C ASP A 153 -2.12 -13.60 -16.34
N GLN A 154 -1.87 -14.45 -17.34
CA GLN A 154 -2.89 -15.28 -18.01
C GLN A 154 -3.41 -16.46 -17.15
N ASN A 155 -3.06 -16.53 -15.87
CA ASN A 155 -3.16 -17.76 -15.08
C ASN A 155 -4.13 -17.70 -13.90
N LEU A 156 -5.21 -16.91 -13.97
CA LEU A 156 -6.12 -16.72 -12.83
C LEU A 156 -7.53 -17.31 -13.00
N HIS A 157 -7.73 -18.14 -14.01
CA HIS A 157 -8.99 -18.89 -14.19
C HIS A 157 -9.18 -20.09 -13.23
N SER A 158 -8.24 -20.37 -12.31
CA SER A 158 -8.33 -21.52 -11.40
C SER A 158 -8.61 -21.20 -9.92
N LEU A 159 -8.92 -19.94 -9.56
CA LEU A 159 -9.29 -19.60 -8.17
C LEU A 159 -10.77 -19.77 -7.87
N ALA A 160 -11.42 -20.78 -8.45
CA ALA A 160 -12.67 -21.29 -7.90
C ALA A 160 -12.35 -21.82 -6.49
N ARG A 161 -12.80 -21.11 -5.47
CA ARG A 161 -12.58 -21.46 -4.07
C ARG A 161 -13.84 -22.01 -3.45
N ASP A 162 -13.67 -23.04 -2.63
CA ASP A 162 -14.72 -23.54 -1.78
C ASP A 162 -15.12 -22.49 -0.75
N LYS A 163 -16.41 -22.18 -0.69
CA LYS A 163 -16.99 -21.33 0.34
C LYS A 163 -16.67 -21.92 1.73
N PRO A 164 -16.02 -21.17 2.64
CA PRO A 164 -15.77 -21.66 4.00
C PRO A 164 -17.07 -22.02 4.72
N LYS A 165 -17.05 -23.08 5.55
CA LYS A 165 -18.23 -23.51 6.32
C LYS A 165 -18.84 -22.40 7.18
N ASN A 166 -18.00 -21.54 7.78
CA ASN A 166 -18.39 -20.39 8.60
C ASN A 166 -18.00 -19.07 7.95
N VAL A 167 -18.41 -18.88 6.69
CA VAL A 167 -17.98 -17.73 5.87
C VAL A 167 -18.20 -16.38 6.55
N GLU A 168 -19.34 -16.16 7.23
CA GLU A 168 -19.67 -14.85 7.81
C GLU A 168 -18.71 -14.48 8.95
N HIS A 169 -18.47 -15.40 9.88
CA HIS A 169 -17.50 -15.20 10.96
C HIS A 169 -16.09 -14.98 10.42
N GLU A 170 -15.70 -15.72 9.38
CA GLU A 170 -14.36 -15.59 8.80
C GLU A 170 -14.18 -14.27 8.05
N ILE A 171 -15.23 -13.78 7.37
CA ILE A 171 -15.25 -12.46 6.74
C ILE A 171 -15.16 -11.37 7.81
N ILE A 172 -15.94 -11.45 8.90
CA ILE A 172 -15.90 -10.46 9.98
C ILE A 172 -14.52 -10.41 10.63
N ARG A 173 -13.95 -11.58 10.98
CA ARG A 173 -12.59 -11.70 11.52
C ARG A 173 -11.56 -11.05 10.60
N SER A 174 -11.64 -11.35 9.30
CA SER A 174 -10.74 -10.81 8.28
C SER A 174 -10.95 -9.31 8.01
N SER A 175 -12.17 -8.81 8.25
CA SER A 175 -12.50 -7.39 8.17
C SER A 175 -11.96 -6.62 9.38
N HIS A 176 -12.03 -7.19 10.58
CA HIS A 176 -11.43 -6.61 11.78
C HIS A 176 -9.93 -6.44 11.64
N ILE A 177 -9.30 -7.50 11.12
CA ILE A 177 -7.93 -7.48 10.65
C ILE A 177 -7.77 -6.24 9.77
N ARG A 178 -8.43 -6.15 8.60
CA ARG A 178 -8.43 -5.00 7.65
C ARG A 178 -8.52 -3.63 8.26
N TRP A 179 -9.38 -3.48 9.25
CA TRP A 179 -9.60 -2.23 9.93
C TRP A 179 -8.45 -1.83 10.86
N PHE A 180 -7.94 -2.78 11.64
CA PHE A 180 -6.84 -2.54 12.57
C PHE A 180 -5.59 -2.05 11.82
N GLN A 181 -5.35 -2.55 10.60
CA GLN A 181 -4.33 -2.01 9.68
C GLN A 181 -4.42 -0.53 9.52
N LYS A 182 -5.60 -0.14 9.05
CA LYS A 182 -5.76 1.16 8.46
C LYS A 182 -5.65 2.16 9.60
N LYS A 183 -6.21 1.82 10.77
CA LYS A 183 -6.06 2.60 12.00
C LYS A 183 -4.60 2.68 12.47
N ALA A 184 -3.85 1.57 12.49
CA ALA A 184 -2.45 1.57 12.91
C ALA A 184 -1.55 2.38 11.95
N TYR A 185 -1.76 2.22 10.63
CA TYR A 185 -1.09 2.97 9.59
C TYR A 185 -1.39 4.46 9.67
N ALA A 186 -2.68 4.80 9.88
CA ALA A 186 -3.13 6.16 10.12
C ALA A 186 -2.40 6.79 11.31
N LYS A 187 -2.35 6.07 12.44
CA LYS A 187 -1.68 6.54 13.66
C LYS A 187 -0.20 6.82 13.41
N LYS A 188 0.51 5.87 12.80
CA LYS A 188 1.93 6.04 12.45
C LYS A 188 2.16 7.26 11.56
N ARG A 189 1.29 7.47 10.56
CA ARG A 189 1.40 8.62 9.65
C ARG A 189 1.16 9.94 10.38
N ILE A 190 0.11 10.02 11.20
CA ILE A 190 -0.18 11.21 12.02
C ILE A 190 1.00 11.52 12.95
N ASP A 191 1.60 10.51 13.59
CA ASP A 191 2.75 10.70 14.49
C ASP A 191 4.00 11.19 13.75
N GLN A 192 4.17 10.83 12.48
CA GLN A 192 5.35 11.18 11.69
C GLN A 192 5.27 12.57 11.05
N VAL A 193 4.12 12.93 10.47
CA VAL A 193 3.99 14.15 9.65
C VAL A 193 2.94 15.13 10.19
N GLY A 194 2.23 14.77 11.27
CA GLY A 194 1.11 15.55 11.80
C GLY A 194 -0.19 15.31 11.04
N TRP A 195 -1.30 15.77 11.63
CA TRP A 195 -2.66 15.55 11.12
C TRP A 195 -2.86 16.08 9.69
N GLU A 196 -2.55 17.36 9.46
CA GLU A 196 -2.84 18.03 8.19
C GLU A 196 -2.11 17.37 7.02
N GLN A 197 -0.81 17.13 7.20
CA GLN A 197 0.02 16.50 6.16
C GLN A 197 -0.37 15.02 5.95
N ALA A 198 -0.73 14.29 7.02
CA ALA A 198 -1.21 12.91 6.91
C ALA A 198 -2.50 12.82 6.08
N CYS A 199 -3.46 13.72 6.34
CA CYS A 199 -4.68 13.87 5.56
C CYS A 199 -4.38 14.17 4.09
N HIS A 200 -3.58 15.23 3.84
CA HIS A 200 -3.21 15.66 2.50
C HIS A 200 -2.59 14.53 1.66
N GLN A 201 -1.55 13.90 2.19
CA GLN A 201 -0.82 12.86 1.47
C GLN A 201 -1.68 11.64 1.19
N TRP A 202 -2.41 11.15 2.19
CA TRP A 202 -3.15 9.91 2.03
C TRP A 202 -4.37 10.08 1.11
N PHE A 203 -5.03 11.25 1.12
CA PHE A 203 -6.12 11.52 0.18
C PHE A 203 -5.64 11.55 -1.26
N LEU A 204 -4.52 12.22 -1.56
CA LEU A 204 -3.94 12.19 -2.91
C LEU A 204 -3.55 10.76 -3.32
N GLU A 205 -2.89 10.01 -2.45
CA GLU A 205 -2.56 8.60 -2.68
C GLU A 205 -3.79 7.75 -3.04
N VAL A 206 -4.87 7.83 -2.25
CA VAL A 206 -6.12 7.11 -2.52
C VAL A 206 -6.75 7.57 -3.84
N LEU A 207 -6.71 8.88 -4.11
CA LEU A 207 -7.09 9.43 -5.42
C LEU A 207 -6.21 8.93 -6.56
N GLY A 208 -5.10 8.24 -6.31
CA GLY A 208 -4.30 7.56 -7.33
C GLY A 208 -4.91 6.25 -7.81
N TYR A 209 -5.72 5.59 -6.98
CA TYR A 209 -6.05 4.16 -7.08
C TYR A 209 -4.77 3.28 -7.19
N PRO A 210 -4.86 1.95 -7.10
CA PRO A 210 -3.68 1.06 -7.19
C PRO A 210 -2.71 1.34 -8.36
N ARG A 211 -3.23 1.87 -9.48
CA ARG A 211 -2.42 2.07 -10.70
C ARG A 211 -1.56 3.33 -10.71
N ASN A 212 -1.94 4.38 -9.98
CA ASN A 212 -1.20 5.64 -9.97
C ASN A 212 -0.98 6.21 -8.56
N LYS A 213 -1.09 5.36 -7.53
CA LYS A 213 -0.84 5.73 -6.13
C LYS A 213 0.56 6.32 -5.95
N GLN A 214 1.57 5.73 -6.60
CA GLN A 214 2.94 6.25 -6.60
C GLN A 214 3.02 7.69 -7.13
N SER A 215 2.51 7.96 -8.34
CA SER A 215 2.57 9.31 -8.92
C SER A 215 1.84 10.33 -8.04
N MET A 216 0.72 9.93 -7.41
CA MET A 216 0.02 10.82 -6.48
C MET A 216 0.77 11.02 -5.16
N HIS A 217 1.46 10.00 -4.65
CA HIS A 217 2.32 10.11 -3.47
C HIS A 217 3.49 11.08 -3.73
N GLU A 218 4.14 10.96 -4.89
CA GLU A 218 5.22 11.85 -5.31
C GLU A 218 4.71 13.30 -5.37
N ILE A 219 3.54 13.53 -5.98
CA ILE A 219 2.90 14.85 -6.01
C ILE A 219 2.63 15.37 -4.58
N ALA A 220 2.07 14.54 -3.69
CA ALA A 220 1.73 14.96 -2.33
C ALA A 220 2.95 15.20 -1.42
N THR A 221 4.12 14.74 -1.85
CA THR A 221 5.40 15.00 -1.17
C THR A 221 6.07 16.26 -1.75
N LEU A 222 5.88 16.53 -3.04
CA LEU A 222 6.44 17.71 -3.72
C LEU A 222 5.64 18.99 -3.43
N TYR A 223 4.32 18.88 -3.26
CA TYR A 223 3.42 20.00 -3.05
C TYR A 223 2.66 19.82 -1.75
N SER A 224 2.83 20.74 -0.82
CA SER A 224 2.12 20.77 0.47
C SER A 224 0.65 21.16 0.29
N LEU A 225 -0.20 20.91 1.29
CA LEU A 225 -1.58 21.37 1.26
C LEU A 225 -1.70 22.89 1.06
N GLU A 226 -0.75 23.67 1.60
CA GLU A 226 -0.72 25.11 1.42
C GLU A 226 -0.49 25.51 -0.04
N ASP A 227 0.39 24.81 -0.75
CA ASP A 227 0.59 25.03 -2.19
C ASP A 227 -0.72 24.83 -2.97
N TRP A 228 -1.50 23.78 -2.63
CA TRP A 228 -2.82 23.55 -3.21
C TRP A 228 -3.84 24.63 -2.82
N ARG A 229 -3.76 25.23 -1.62
CA ARG A 229 -4.64 26.35 -1.22
C ARG A 229 -4.38 27.61 -2.04
N VAL A 230 -3.11 27.91 -2.33
CA VAL A 230 -2.71 29.02 -3.20
C VAL A 230 -3.25 28.84 -4.63
N GLY A 231 -3.37 27.60 -5.08
CA GLY A 231 -3.93 27.26 -6.40
C GLY A 231 -2.84 26.90 -7.39
N LEU A 232 -2.55 25.61 -7.50
CA LEU A 232 -1.53 25.11 -8.41
C LEU A 232 -2.03 25.02 -9.85
N ASP A 233 -1.12 25.17 -10.80
CA ASP A 233 -1.35 24.73 -12.17
C ASP A 233 -1.33 23.19 -12.22
N VAL A 234 -2.53 22.60 -12.15
CA VAL A 234 -2.72 21.15 -12.19
C VAL A 234 -2.13 20.52 -13.45
N GLN A 235 -2.12 21.20 -14.59
CA GLN A 235 -1.51 20.66 -15.81
C GLN A 235 -0.01 20.55 -15.62
N ARG A 236 0.63 21.57 -15.07
CA ARG A 236 2.07 21.54 -14.76
C ARG A 236 2.41 20.44 -13.76
N VAL A 237 1.65 20.33 -12.66
CA VAL A 237 1.84 19.26 -11.66
C VAL A 237 1.71 17.88 -12.30
N TYR A 238 0.70 17.68 -13.15
CA TYR A 238 0.46 16.42 -13.83
C TYR A 238 1.60 16.03 -14.78
N HIS A 239 2.15 16.97 -15.56
CA HIS A 239 3.20 16.70 -16.54
C HIS A 239 4.58 16.46 -15.93
N GLN A 240 4.79 16.79 -14.64
CA GLN A 240 6.03 16.45 -13.93
C GLN A 240 6.16 14.95 -13.66
N MET A 241 5.04 14.22 -13.63
CA MET A 241 5.04 12.78 -13.38
C MET A 241 5.16 12.01 -14.69
N THR A 242 6.17 11.15 -14.80
CA THR A 242 6.42 10.32 -16.00
C THR A 242 5.78 8.94 -15.93
N THR A 243 5.25 8.55 -14.77
CA THR A 243 4.86 7.16 -14.44
C THR A 243 3.36 6.87 -14.60
N TRP A 244 2.57 7.78 -15.17
CA TRP A 244 1.11 7.63 -15.29
C TRP A 244 0.69 6.39 -16.11
N LYS A 245 -0.04 5.46 -15.50
CA LYS A 245 -0.53 4.23 -16.14
C LYS A 245 -1.92 4.39 -16.76
N ARG A 246 -2.09 5.16 -17.83
CA ARG A 246 -3.41 5.58 -18.39
C ARG A 246 -4.20 4.54 -19.21
N LYS A 247 -3.54 3.52 -19.76
CA LYS A 247 -4.16 2.57 -20.70
C LYS A 247 -5.37 1.84 -20.07
N GLY A 248 -6.52 1.88 -20.74
CA GLY A 248 -7.77 1.23 -20.30
C GLY A 248 -8.57 1.99 -19.24
N MET A 249 -8.23 3.25 -18.93
CA MET A 249 -8.99 4.09 -17.99
C MET A 249 -10.13 4.84 -18.70
N ARG A 250 -11.31 4.86 -18.08
CA ARG A 250 -12.43 5.72 -18.51
C ARG A 250 -12.04 7.20 -18.36
N PRO A 251 -12.53 8.12 -19.23
CA PRO A 251 -12.22 9.55 -19.15
C PRO A 251 -12.44 10.16 -17.75
N ALA A 252 -13.56 9.83 -17.10
CA ALA A 252 -13.88 10.30 -15.74
C ALA A 252 -12.87 9.84 -14.65
N ASN A 253 -12.08 8.82 -14.94
CA ASN A 253 -11.08 8.24 -14.02
C ASN A 253 -9.65 8.59 -14.41
N GLN A 254 -9.43 9.51 -15.36
CA GLN A 254 -8.09 9.98 -15.70
C GLN A 254 -7.44 10.69 -14.50
N PRO A 255 -6.13 10.52 -14.25
CA PRO A 255 -5.49 11.09 -13.06
C PRO A 255 -5.51 12.62 -13.03
N MET A 256 -5.39 13.27 -14.20
CA MET A 256 -5.50 14.73 -14.32
C MET A 256 -6.86 15.24 -13.81
N ASN A 257 -7.96 14.55 -14.13
CA ASN A 257 -9.29 14.91 -13.63
C ASN A 257 -9.38 14.76 -12.11
N ARG A 258 -8.70 13.77 -11.53
CA ARG A 258 -8.64 13.55 -10.08
C ARG A 258 -7.82 14.62 -9.36
N LEU A 259 -6.73 15.10 -9.98
CA LEU A 259 -5.98 16.26 -9.48
C LEU A 259 -6.82 17.55 -9.54
N HIS A 260 -7.57 17.78 -10.62
CA HIS A 260 -8.50 18.91 -10.69
C HIS A 260 -9.59 18.84 -9.62
N GLN A 261 -10.14 17.65 -9.37
CA GLN A 261 -11.09 17.44 -8.29
C GLN A 261 -10.45 17.72 -6.92
N TYR A 262 -9.22 17.29 -6.70
CA TYR A 262 -8.49 17.59 -5.46
C TYR A 262 -8.30 19.10 -5.27
N GLN A 263 -7.82 19.81 -6.30
CA GLN A 263 -7.70 21.28 -6.30
C GLN A 263 -9.03 21.98 -6.00
N GLN A 264 -10.13 21.50 -6.60
CA GLN A 264 -11.47 22.03 -6.34
C GLN A 264 -11.93 21.85 -4.91
N ILE A 265 -11.64 20.69 -4.29
CA ILE A 265 -11.94 20.46 -2.86
C ILE A 265 -11.16 21.44 -2.01
N VAL A 266 -9.84 21.54 -2.23
CA VAL A 266 -8.97 22.42 -1.42
C VAL A 266 -9.37 23.90 -1.56
N VAL A 267 -9.76 24.35 -2.75
CA VAL A 267 -10.20 25.75 -2.95
C VAL A 267 -11.55 26.03 -2.28
N LYS A 268 -12.50 25.08 -2.36
CA LYS A 268 -13.83 25.28 -1.77
C LYS A 268 -13.85 25.09 -0.26
N VAL A 269 -12.97 24.24 0.27
CA VAL A 269 -12.84 23.92 1.69
C VAL A 269 -11.35 23.90 2.07
N PRO A 270 -10.69 25.06 2.23
CA PRO A 270 -9.24 25.13 2.49
C PRO A 270 -8.81 24.43 3.78
N ASN A 271 -9.70 24.38 4.77
CA ASN A 271 -9.53 23.73 6.06
C ASN A 271 -10.17 22.32 6.12
N TRP A 272 -10.37 21.65 4.96
CA TRP A 272 -11.05 20.35 4.92
C TRP A 272 -10.50 19.28 5.89
N PRO A 273 -9.19 19.22 6.24
CA PRO A 273 -8.72 18.27 7.25
C PRO A 273 -9.32 18.52 8.63
N ASP A 274 -9.58 19.78 8.99
CA ASP A 274 -10.25 20.13 10.25
C ASP A 274 -11.75 19.88 10.17
N GLU A 275 -12.38 20.08 9.01
CA GLU A 275 -13.77 19.66 8.80
C GLU A 275 -13.93 18.14 8.99
N LEU A 276 -13.02 17.33 8.45
CA LEU A 276 -12.98 15.88 8.71
C LEU A 276 -12.82 15.59 10.20
N LYS A 277 -11.86 16.26 10.85
CA LYS A 277 -11.60 16.10 12.29
C LYS A 277 -12.84 16.41 13.14
N ALA A 278 -13.62 17.41 12.75
CA ALA A 278 -14.81 17.87 13.46
C ALA A 278 -16.08 17.02 13.22
N ILE A 279 -16.09 16.10 12.24
CA ILE A 279 -17.20 15.17 12.09
C ILE A 279 -17.23 14.25 13.32
N HIS A 280 -18.40 14.13 13.95
CA HIS A 280 -18.62 13.11 14.98
C HIS A 280 -19.07 11.80 14.32
N PHE A 281 -18.17 10.81 14.27
CA PHE A 281 -18.51 9.44 13.91
C PHE A 281 -18.82 8.64 15.18
N PRO A 282 -19.87 7.80 15.20
CA PRO A 282 -20.19 6.99 16.37
C PRO A 282 -19.09 5.97 16.64
N GLU A 283 -18.81 5.73 17.93
CA GLU A 283 -18.03 4.57 18.35
C GLU A 283 -18.85 3.30 18.06
N SER A 284 -18.21 2.32 17.42
CA SER A 284 -18.87 1.15 16.88
C SER A 284 -17.85 0.03 16.69
N SER A 285 -18.01 -1.09 17.38
CA SER A 285 -17.01 -2.17 17.40
C SER A 285 -17.57 -3.54 17.02
N ASP A 286 -18.88 -3.76 17.12
CA ASP A 286 -19.50 -5.05 16.79
C ASP A 286 -20.41 -4.93 15.56
N PRO A 287 -19.98 -5.39 14.38
CA PRO A 287 -20.77 -5.28 13.16
C PRO A 287 -22.02 -6.18 13.17
N LEU A 288 -22.14 -7.16 14.08
CA LEU A 288 -23.29 -8.05 14.16
C LEU A 288 -24.50 -7.40 14.84
N GLU A 289 -24.25 -6.54 15.83
CA GLU A 289 -25.30 -5.83 16.58
C GLU A 289 -25.75 -4.51 15.91
N GLU A 290 -25.03 -4.14 14.85
CA GLU A 290 -25.16 -2.86 14.18
C GLU A 290 -25.74 -2.98 12.76
N ASN A 291 -26.26 -1.87 12.26
CA ASN A 291 -26.67 -1.77 10.86
C ASN A 291 -26.60 -0.31 10.40
N ARG A 292 -26.69 -0.11 9.08
CA ARG A 292 -26.58 1.21 8.44
C ARG A 292 -27.55 2.26 8.99
N GLY A 293 -28.74 1.84 9.42
CA GLY A 293 -29.76 2.72 10.00
C GLY A 293 -29.35 3.20 11.40
N LYS A 294 -29.01 2.26 12.29
CA LYS A 294 -28.51 2.56 13.65
C LYS A 294 -27.26 3.46 13.61
N LEU A 295 -26.36 3.19 12.67
CA LEU A 295 -25.12 3.96 12.48
C LEU A 295 -25.31 5.31 11.77
N GLY A 296 -26.52 5.62 11.26
CA GLY A 296 -26.79 6.90 10.61
C GLY A 296 -25.98 7.15 9.33
N ILE A 297 -25.57 6.08 8.61
CA ILE A 297 -24.63 6.15 7.49
C ILE A 297 -25.08 7.10 6.38
N TYR A 298 -26.38 7.16 6.07
CA TYR A 298 -26.89 8.07 5.04
C TYR A 298 -26.62 9.54 5.41
N ARG A 299 -26.92 9.92 6.66
CA ARG A 299 -26.71 11.29 7.18
C ARG A 299 -25.22 11.62 7.24
N LEU A 300 -24.41 10.69 7.76
CA LEU A 300 -22.96 10.86 7.83
C LEU A 300 -22.33 10.97 6.44
N GLY A 301 -22.79 10.17 5.48
CA GLY A 301 -22.30 10.23 4.11
C GLY A 301 -22.63 11.55 3.41
N LYS A 302 -23.81 12.12 3.69
CA LYS A 302 -24.14 13.48 3.23
C LYS A 302 -23.23 14.52 3.89
N LYS A 303 -23.07 14.47 5.22
CA LYS A 303 -22.19 15.38 5.98
C LYS A 303 -20.75 15.34 5.45
N TRP A 304 -20.20 14.14 5.26
CA TRP A 304 -18.88 13.90 4.67
C TRP A 304 -18.73 14.55 3.29
N ARG A 305 -19.66 14.28 2.37
CA ARG A 305 -19.58 14.80 1.00
C ARG A 305 -19.75 16.31 0.94
N ASP A 306 -20.64 16.86 1.75
CA ASP A 306 -20.99 18.28 1.68
C ASP A 306 -19.96 19.12 2.44
N GLN A 307 -19.59 18.74 3.67
CA GLN A 307 -18.71 19.55 4.53
C GLN A 307 -17.22 19.40 4.18
N VAL A 308 -16.77 18.18 3.86
CA VAL A 308 -15.33 17.95 3.62
C VAL A 308 -14.99 18.02 2.13
N LEU A 309 -15.86 17.47 1.27
CA LEU A 309 -15.58 17.34 -0.16
C LEU A 309 -16.32 18.37 -1.03
N SER A 310 -17.18 19.20 -0.44
CA SER A 310 -18.02 20.19 -1.15
C SER A 310 -18.79 19.61 -2.37
N GLY A 311 -19.17 18.34 -2.32
CA GLY A 311 -19.88 17.64 -3.41
C GLY A 311 -19.08 17.47 -4.71
N VAL A 312 -17.76 17.71 -4.70
CA VAL A 312 -16.91 17.64 -5.90
C VAL A 312 -16.79 16.22 -6.45
N LEU A 313 -16.81 15.22 -5.56
CA LEU A 313 -16.65 13.82 -5.92
C LEU A 313 -18.00 13.10 -5.99
N GLY A 314 -18.16 12.25 -7.01
CA GLY A 314 -19.26 11.29 -7.04
C GLY A 314 -19.22 10.33 -5.85
N SER A 315 -20.40 9.83 -5.46
CA SER A 315 -20.60 9.03 -4.22
C SER A 315 -19.58 7.90 -4.05
N SER A 316 -19.38 7.07 -5.09
CA SER A 316 -18.47 5.91 -5.02
C SER A 316 -17.04 6.31 -4.63
N LYS A 317 -16.51 7.38 -5.22
CA LYS A 317 -15.15 7.85 -4.96
C LYS A 317 -15.03 8.54 -3.59
N ALA A 318 -16.07 9.28 -3.20
CA ALA A 318 -16.16 9.85 -1.87
C ALA A 318 -16.19 8.76 -0.80
N ASP A 319 -16.91 7.67 -1.04
CA ASP A 319 -16.97 6.52 -0.14
C ASP A 319 -15.60 5.81 -0.08
N THR A 320 -14.92 5.60 -1.21
CA THR A 320 -13.54 5.06 -1.25
C THR A 320 -12.57 5.90 -0.41
N LEU A 321 -12.57 7.22 -0.57
CA LEU A 321 -11.71 8.09 0.22
C LEU A 321 -11.96 7.96 1.72
N LEU A 322 -13.24 7.92 2.12
CA LEU A 322 -13.60 7.82 3.52
C LEU A 322 -13.21 6.47 4.12
N ILE A 323 -13.46 5.36 3.44
CA ILE A 323 -13.14 4.01 3.98
C ILE A 323 -11.65 3.68 3.94
N ASP A 324 -10.91 4.21 2.96
CA ASP A 324 -9.48 3.89 2.81
C ASP A 324 -8.55 4.82 3.57
N SER A 325 -8.99 6.05 3.88
CA SER A 325 -8.15 7.03 4.56
C SER A 325 -8.91 7.85 5.62
N GLY A 326 -10.11 8.36 5.33
CA GLY A 326 -10.83 9.28 6.23
C GLY A 326 -11.21 8.70 7.60
N LEU A 327 -11.95 7.58 7.64
CA LEU A 327 -12.32 6.90 8.89
C LEU A 327 -11.10 6.37 9.65
N PRO A 328 -10.10 5.74 8.99
CA PRO A 328 -8.86 5.36 9.66
C PRO A 328 -8.12 6.53 10.33
N LEU A 329 -7.94 7.65 9.61
CA LEU A 329 -7.33 8.87 10.14
C LEU A 329 -8.12 9.39 11.34
N TRP A 330 -9.43 9.55 11.18
CA TRP A 330 -10.30 10.04 12.24
C TRP A 330 -10.23 9.16 13.50
N SER A 331 -10.35 7.83 13.32
CA SER A 331 -10.28 6.83 14.39
C SER A 331 -8.94 6.88 15.13
N ALA A 332 -7.83 7.02 14.40
CA ALA A 332 -6.51 7.13 14.99
C ALA A 332 -6.28 8.45 15.74
N TYR A 333 -6.81 9.56 15.23
CA TYR A 333 -6.68 10.88 15.85
C TYR A 333 -7.49 11.00 17.15
N HIS A 334 -8.75 10.55 17.13
CA HIS A 334 -9.65 10.67 18.29
C HIS A 334 -9.47 9.54 19.31
N GLY A 335 -8.75 8.47 18.97
CA GLY A 335 -8.59 7.30 19.83
C GLY A 335 -9.82 6.39 19.90
N SER A 336 -10.95 6.77 19.29
CA SER A 336 -12.19 5.98 19.23
C SER A 336 -12.11 4.85 18.21
N ASP A 337 -12.91 3.80 18.37
CA ASP A 337 -13.06 2.75 17.36
C ASP A 337 -14.37 2.94 16.56
N CYS A 338 -14.27 2.99 15.23
CA CYS A 338 -15.42 3.04 14.33
C CYS A 338 -15.46 1.89 13.33
N PHE A 339 -14.95 0.71 13.75
CA PHE A 339 -14.97 -0.51 12.94
C PHE A 339 -16.35 -0.83 12.37
N GLY A 340 -17.39 -0.84 13.20
CA GLY A 340 -18.74 -1.21 12.77
C GLY A 340 -19.31 -0.24 11.72
N LEU A 341 -19.05 1.06 11.89
CA LEU A 341 -19.31 2.09 10.87
C LEU A 341 -18.54 1.80 9.57
N TRP A 342 -17.23 1.57 9.66
CA TRP A 342 -16.37 1.26 8.52
C TRP A 342 -16.81 -0.03 7.81
N TYR A 343 -17.23 -1.04 8.57
CA TYR A 343 -17.73 -2.32 8.06
C TYR A 343 -19.00 -2.11 7.25
N HIS A 344 -19.99 -1.42 7.83
CA HIS A 344 -21.30 -1.23 7.19
C HIS A 344 -21.32 -0.14 6.10
N TRP A 345 -20.27 0.69 5.99
CA TRP A 345 -20.16 1.73 4.97
C TRP A 345 -20.31 1.17 3.54
N PRO A 346 -20.86 1.94 2.58
CA PRO A 346 -20.77 1.58 1.17
C PRO A 346 -19.32 1.30 0.75
N SER A 347 -19.13 0.27 -0.07
CA SER A 347 -17.79 -0.20 -0.49
C SER A 347 -17.01 0.75 -1.43
N GLY A 348 -17.61 1.88 -1.83
CA GLY A 348 -17.03 2.75 -2.85
C GLY A 348 -16.68 2.00 -4.13
N ASP A 349 -15.59 2.41 -4.77
CA ASP A 349 -14.98 1.70 -5.89
C ASP A 349 -14.18 0.48 -5.39
N PHE A 350 -14.59 -0.70 -5.84
CA PHE A 350 -13.99 -1.99 -5.48
C PHE A 350 -14.14 -2.93 -6.68
N SER A 351 -13.22 -3.89 -6.84
CA SER A 351 -13.21 -4.82 -7.97
C SER A 351 -14.53 -5.61 -8.07
N ASN A 352 -14.97 -5.88 -9.31
CA ASN A 352 -16.25 -6.54 -9.57
C ASN A 352 -16.20 -8.03 -9.20
N GLU A 353 -15.04 -8.64 -9.35
CA GLU A 353 -14.77 -10.04 -9.04
C GLU A 353 -15.13 -10.35 -7.58
N PHE A 354 -14.70 -9.51 -6.64
CA PHE A 354 -15.06 -9.67 -5.23
C PHE A 354 -16.55 -9.40 -4.94
N ARG A 355 -17.21 -8.56 -5.75
CA ARG A 355 -18.65 -8.32 -5.62
C ARG A 355 -19.44 -9.54 -6.09
N GLU A 356 -19.00 -10.19 -7.16
CA GLU A 356 -19.58 -11.43 -7.68
C GLU A 356 -19.41 -12.55 -6.65
N TRP A 357 -18.22 -12.73 -6.09
CA TRP A 357 -17.98 -13.69 -5.01
C TRP A 357 -18.83 -13.43 -3.78
N ALA A 358 -19.01 -12.17 -3.38
CA ALA A 358 -19.89 -11.83 -2.26
C ALA A 358 -21.35 -12.25 -2.52
N VAL A 359 -21.82 -12.19 -3.78
CA VAL A 359 -23.15 -12.67 -4.15
C VAL A 359 -23.20 -14.19 -4.15
N GLU A 360 -22.24 -14.85 -4.79
CA GLU A 360 -22.14 -16.32 -4.86
C GLU A 360 -22.08 -16.95 -3.47
N TRP A 361 -21.36 -16.33 -2.54
CA TRP A 361 -21.23 -16.80 -1.17
C TRP A 361 -22.41 -16.42 -0.28
N GLY A 362 -23.42 -15.71 -0.80
CA GLY A 362 -24.62 -15.32 -0.06
C GLY A 362 -24.40 -14.19 0.95
N LEU A 363 -23.30 -13.45 0.84
CA LEU A 363 -22.92 -12.36 1.76
C LEU A 363 -23.61 -11.02 1.42
N LYS A 364 -24.30 -10.95 0.26
CA LYS A 364 -25.07 -9.78 -0.15
C LYS A 364 -26.55 -9.93 0.20
N GLN A 365 -27.06 -9.04 1.05
CA GLN A 365 -28.50 -8.93 1.28
C GLN A 365 -29.22 -8.38 0.04
N LYS A 366 -30.32 -9.02 -0.36
CA LYS A 366 -31.14 -8.61 -1.52
C LYS A 366 -31.60 -7.15 -1.37
N GLY A 367 -31.46 -6.36 -2.44
CA GLY A 367 -31.88 -4.96 -2.46
C GLY A 367 -30.97 -3.98 -1.69
N LYS A 368 -29.89 -4.46 -1.04
CA LYS A 368 -28.92 -3.59 -0.36
C LYS A 368 -27.59 -3.54 -1.11
N SER A 369 -26.91 -2.40 -1.05
CA SER A 369 -25.54 -2.28 -1.55
C SER A 369 -24.58 -3.04 -0.63
N LEU A 370 -23.54 -3.65 -1.21
CA LEU A 370 -22.52 -4.40 -0.48
C LEU A 370 -21.81 -3.52 0.55
N SER A 371 -21.61 -4.08 1.75
CA SER A 371 -20.83 -3.47 2.82
C SER A 371 -19.34 -3.48 2.44
N ASN A 372 -18.63 -2.44 2.84
CA ASN A 372 -17.18 -2.34 2.70
C ASN A 372 -16.48 -3.48 3.46
N GLY A 373 -16.87 -3.70 4.72
CA GLY A 373 -16.34 -4.78 5.54
C GLY A 373 -16.39 -6.13 4.85
N VAL A 374 -17.56 -6.51 4.30
CA VAL A 374 -17.69 -7.78 3.55
C VAL A 374 -16.64 -7.93 2.44
N LEU A 375 -16.46 -6.89 1.62
CA LEU A 375 -15.49 -6.94 0.51
C LEU A 375 -14.04 -6.93 0.99
N GLN A 376 -13.72 -6.16 2.03
CA GLN A 376 -12.39 -6.12 2.61
C GLN A 376 -12.04 -7.45 3.29
N GLY A 377 -13.00 -8.08 3.98
CA GLY A 377 -12.83 -9.40 4.57
C GLY A 377 -12.67 -10.50 3.52
N LEU A 378 -13.43 -10.45 2.43
CA LEU A 378 -13.24 -11.35 1.28
C LEU A 378 -11.85 -11.19 0.67
N PHE A 379 -11.42 -9.95 0.48
CA PHE A 379 -10.11 -9.67 -0.06
C PHE A 379 -8.98 -10.09 0.86
N GLN A 380 -9.13 -9.91 2.16
CA GLN A 380 -8.15 -10.38 3.13
C GLN A 380 -8.03 -11.91 3.14
N ASN A 381 -9.14 -12.63 3.12
CA ASN A 381 -9.12 -14.09 2.95
C ASN A 381 -8.48 -14.49 1.62
N PHE A 382 -8.72 -13.70 0.57
CA PHE A 382 -8.06 -13.89 -0.71
C PHE A 382 -6.54 -13.90 -0.57
N LEU A 383 -5.96 -12.88 0.06
CA LEU A 383 -4.52 -12.80 0.30
C LEU A 383 -3.99 -13.96 1.15
N LEU A 384 -4.71 -14.32 2.24
CA LEU A 384 -4.29 -15.38 3.16
C LEU A 384 -4.15 -16.73 2.45
N ASP A 385 -5.06 -17.07 1.54
CA ASP A 385 -4.95 -18.35 0.83
C ASP A 385 -3.94 -18.32 -0.33
N GLN A 386 -3.65 -17.16 -0.94
CA GLN A 386 -2.51 -17.07 -1.87
C GLN A 386 -1.21 -17.47 -1.19
N SER A 387 -1.05 -17.10 0.10
CA SER A 387 0.10 -17.50 0.91
C SER A 387 0.12 -18.99 1.32
N LYS A 388 -1.02 -19.70 1.19
CA LYS A 388 -1.11 -21.14 1.46
C LYS A 388 -0.86 -21.97 0.22
N ASN A 389 -1.39 -21.56 -0.93
CA ASN A 389 -1.27 -22.30 -2.20
C ASN A 389 0.13 -22.19 -2.82
N SER A 390 0.98 -21.24 -2.40
CA SER A 390 2.40 -21.22 -2.77
C SER A 390 3.26 -22.26 -2.02
N LYS A 391 2.66 -23.10 -1.17
CA LYS A 391 3.33 -24.19 -0.42
C LYS A 391 3.20 -25.58 -1.06
N GLN A 392 2.45 -25.70 -2.16
CA GLN A 392 2.37 -26.90 -3.00
C GLN A 392 3.10 -26.61 -4.32
#